data_AF-A0AA41YMC6-F1
#
_entry.id   AF-A0AA41YMC6-F1
#
_cell.length_a   1.000
_cell.length_b   1.000
_cell.length_c   1.000
_cell.angle_alpha   90.00
_cell.angle_beta   90.00
_cell.angle_gamma   90.00
#
_symmetry.space_group_name_H-M   'P 1'
#
loop_
_entity.id
_entity.type
_entity.pdbx_description
1 polymer ?
#
loop_
_entity_poly.entity_id
_entity_poly.type
_entity_poly.pdbx_seq_one_letter_code
_entity_poly.pdbx_strand_id
1 'polypeptide(L)' 'MGRLVLNLFLLPGNIVGNLLHAAEPDDRMMIRTMVNMLVWNIVIVVGAFLLY' A
#
# COMPACT_ATOMS: atom_id res chain seq x y z
N MET A 1 -10.28 16.41 1.41
CA MET A 1 -8.87 16.04 1.16
C MET A 1 -8.49 14.67 1.75
N GLY A 2 -8.88 14.32 2.99
CA GLY A 2 -8.47 13.05 3.62
C GLY A 2 -8.83 11.76 2.85
N ARG A 3 -9.97 11.73 2.14
CA ARG A 3 -10.39 10.53 1.38
C ARG A 3 -9.51 10.23 0.17
N LEU A 4 -9.00 11.26 -0.52
CA LEU A 4 -8.11 11.09 -1.67
C LEU A 4 -6.74 10.55 -1.22
N VAL A 5 -6.21 11.10 -0.13
CA VAL A 5 -4.93 10.66 0.46
C VAL A 5 -5.04 9.22 0.95
N LEU A 6 -6.13 8.85 1.63
CA LEU A 6 -6.38 7.46 2.04
C LEU A 6 -6.49 6.51 0.85
N ASN A 7 -7.21 6.91 -0.21
CA ASN A 7 -7.33 6.09 -1.41
C ASN A 7 -5.97 5.88 -2.10
N LEU A 8 -5.13 6.91 -2.15
CA LEU A 8 -3.77 6.81 -2.70
C LEU A 8 -2.88 5.93 -1.82
N PHE A 9 -2.98 6.08 -0.50
CA PHE A 9 -2.22 5.31 0.48
C PHE A 9 -2.55 3.81 0.40
N LEU A 10 -3.83 3.46 0.21
CA LEU A 10 -4.27 2.07 0.15
C LEU A 10 -4.09 1.41 -1.23
N LEU A 11 -3.75 2.19 -2.25
CA LEU A 11 -3.71 1.77 -3.65
C LEU A 11 -2.74 0.60 -3.91
N PRO A 12 -1.49 0.61 -3.40
CA PRO A 12 -0.54 -0.49 -3.65
C PRO A 12 -1.07 -1.82 -3.11
N GLY A 13 -1.55 -1.81 -1.87
CA GLY A 13 -2.12 -2.98 -1.23
C GLY A 13 -3.39 -3.50 -1.91
N ASN A 14 -4.22 -2.62 -2.46
CA ASN A 14 -5.38 -3.01 -3.25
C ASN A 14 -4.98 -3.67 -4.59
N ILE A 15 -3.96 -3.14 -5.27
CA ILE A 15 -3.44 -3.74 -6.52
C ILE A 15 -2.94 -5.15 -6.25
N VAL A 16 -2.09 -5.32 -5.24
CA VAL A 16 -1.51 -6.63 -4.93
C VAL A 16 -2.59 -7.60 -4.43
N GLY A 17 -3.53 -7.15 -3.60
CA GLY A 17 -4.67 -7.97 -3.18
C GLY A 17 -5.55 -8.43 -4.34
N ASN A 18 -5.73 -7.60 -5.37
CA ASN A 18 -6.43 -7.97 -6.60
C ASN A 18 -5.60 -8.97 -7.44
N LEU A 19 -4.29 -8.76 -7.55
CA LEU A 19 -3.38 -9.63 -8.30
C LEU A 19 -3.30 -11.04 -7.71
N LEU A 20 -3.36 -11.15 -6.38
CA LEU A 20 -3.34 -12.42 -5.66
C LEU A 20 -4.70 -13.12 -5.61
N HIS A 21 -5.74 -12.55 -6.25
CA HIS A 21 -7.11 -13.05 -6.20
C HIS A 21 -7.59 -13.39 -4.78
N ALA A 22 -7.18 -12.58 -3.79
CA ALA A 22 -7.61 -12.77 -2.42
C ALA A 22 -9.13 -12.56 -2.35
N ALA A 23 -9.87 -13.67 -2.26
CA ALA A 23 -11.32 -13.67 -2.24
C ALA A 23 -11.86 -13.35 -0.84
N GLU A 24 -11.14 -13.77 0.20
CA GLU A 24 -11.54 -13.53 1.58
C GLU A 24 -11.22 -12.10 2.03
N PRO A 25 -12.18 -11.43 2.71
CA PRO A 25 -12.01 -10.04 3.13
C PRO A 25 -10.85 -9.86 4.14
N ASP A 26 -10.61 -10.86 5.00
CA ASP A 26 -9.53 -10.82 5.99
C ASP A 26 -8.15 -10.93 5.31
N ASP A 27 -8.00 -11.83 4.35
CA ASP A 27 -6.78 -11.96 3.54
C ASP A 27 -6.48 -10.66 2.76
N ARG A 28 -7.52 -10.04 2.18
CA ARG A 28 -7.38 -8.75 1.49
C ARG A 28 -6.91 -7.65 2.44
N MET A 29 -7.44 -7.62 3.67
CA MET A 29 -7.04 -6.65 4.66
C MET A 29 -5.58 -6.87 5.10
N MET A 30 -5.16 -8.12 5.29
CA MET A 30 -3.80 -8.49 5.63
C MET A 30 -2.82 -8.09 4.52
N ILE A 31 -3.07 -8.53 3.28
CA ILE A 31 -2.23 -8.22 2.11
C ILE A 31 -2.14 -6.71 1.92
N ARG A 32 -3.27 -6.00 2.01
CA ARG A 32 -3.28 -4.56 1.86
C ARG A 32 -2.40 -3.88 2.90
N THR A 33 -2.49 -4.30 4.16
CA THR A 33 -1.69 -3.73 5.25
C THR A 33 -0.20 -4.01 5.07
N MET A 34 0.17 -5.26 4.78
CA MET A 34 1.57 -5.65 4.56
C MET A 34 2.20 -4.88 3.39
N VAL A 35 1.52 -4.87 2.24
CA VAL A 35 2.04 -4.23 1.02
C VAL A 35 2.13 -2.73 1.20
N ASN A 36 1.15 -2.09 1.85
CA ASN A 36 1.23 -0.66 2.11
C ASN A 36 2.39 -0.31 3.03
N MET A 37 2.61 -1.07 4.12
CA MET A 37 3.77 -0.84 4.98
C MET A 37 5.08 -0.97 4.21
N LEU A 38 5.22 -2.01 3.38
CA LEU A 38 6.43 -2.22 2.59
C LEU A 38 6.67 -1.11 1.57
N VAL A 39 5.67 -0.81 0.73
CA VAL A 39 5.79 0.17 -0.35
C VAL A 39 6.04 1.57 0.21
N TRP A 40 5.28 2.00 1.22
CA TRP A 40 5.45 3.34 1.77
C TRP A 40 6.76 3.49 2.54
N ASN A 41 7.26 2.44 3.18
CA ASN A 41 8.58 2.48 3.80
C ASN A 41 9.68 2.69 2.74
N ILE A 42 9.61 1.95 1.62
CA ILE A 42 10.54 2.13 0.50
C ILE A 42 10.43 3.54 -0.09
N VAL A 43 9.21 4.05 -0.33
CA VAL A 43 9.00 5.40 -0.86
C VAL A 43 9.61 6.46 0.05
N ILE A 44 9.48 6.32 1.37
CA ILE A 44 10.07 7.26 2.34
C ILE A 44 11.60 7.19 2.29
N VAL A 45 12.18 5.98 2.29
CA VAL A 45 13.64 5.80 2.25
C VAL A 45 14.24 6.33 0.94
N VAL A 46 13.64 6.00 -0.20
CA VAL A 46 14.07 6.48 -1.52
C VAL A 46 13.88 7.98 -1.63
N GLY A 47 12.76 8.51 -1.16
CA GLY A 47 12.49 9.95 -1.14
C GLY A 47 13.52 10.70 -0.29
N ALA A 48 13.86 10.19 0.90
CA ALA A 48 14.89 10.77 1.74
C ALA A 48 16.28 10.71 1.08
N PHE A 49 16.62 9.59 0.44
CA PHE A 49 17.89 9.44 -0.27
C PHE A 49 18.03 10.39 -1.47
N LEU A 50 16.96 10.59 -2.25
CA LEU A 50 16.96 11.46 -3.43
C LEU A 50 16.96 12.96 -3.09
N LEU A 51 16.48 13.33 -1.89
CA LEU A 51 16.42 14.72 -1.43
C LEU A 51 17.64 15.14 -0.61
N TYR A 52 18.51 14.20 -0.26
CA TYR A 52 19.78 14.43 0.42
C TYR A 52 20.88 14.74 -0.59
#